data_AF-A0AAD1W2Y5-F1
#
_entry.id   AF-A0AAD1W2Y5-F1
#
_cell.length_a   1.000
_cell.length_b   1.000
_cell.length_c   1.000
_cell.angle_alpha   90.00
_cell.angle_beta   90.00
_cell.angle_gamma   90.00
#
_symmetry.space_group_name_H-M   'P 1'
#
loop_
_entity.id
_entity.type
_entity.pdbx_description
1 polymer ?
#
loop_
_entity_poly.entity_id
_entity_poly.type
_entity_poly.pdbx_seq_one_letter_code
_entity_poly.pdbx_strand_id
1 'polypeptide(L)'
;MHIFNRNTMAAVSACILQEVSKEALTCSVIGIDEGQFFPDIVDFCEEMANQGKTVIVAALDGTFQRKAFGDILNLVPLAESVVKLNAVCMECYREAAYTQRLGTEKEVEVIGGADKYHSVCRQCYFQKQSPSGGKENNQLLNVMDTTPYNNILKRKSQRTPLTTLPHSQNMVS
;
A
#
# COMPACT_ATOMS: atom_id res chain seq x y z
N MET A 1 -12.46 14.19 4.94
CA MET A 1 -11.40 15.03 5.54
C MET A 1 -11.76 15.29 7.00
N HIS A 2 -10.99 14.72 7.92
CA HIS A 2 -11.17 14.91 9.36
C HIS A 2 -10.04 15.79 9.89
N ILE A 3 -10.34 17.05 10.20
CA ILE A 3 -9.36 18.06 10.64
C ILE A 3 -9.33 18.10 12.17
N PHE A 4 -8.15 17.97 12.80
CA PHE A 4 -8.02 17.93 14.26
C PHE A 4 -7.27 19.17 14.78
N ASN A 5 -7.95 20.08 15.50
CA ASN A 5 -7.33 21.15 16.29
C ASN A 5 -8.01 21.24 17.68
N ARG A 6 -7.37 21.91 18.64
CA ARG A 6 -7.90 22.24 19.99
C ARG A 6 -9.22 23.01 19.97
N ASN A 7 -9.61 23.55 18.81
CA ASN A 7 -10.98 23.94 18.48
C ASN A 7 -11.50 22.94 17.44
N THR A 8 -12.46 22.11 17.80
CA THR A 8 -13.08 21.12 16.90
C THR A 8 -13.76 21.83 15.72
N MET A 9 -13.14 21.78 14.55
CA MET A 9 -13.81 22.12 13.30
C MET A 9 -14.60 20.90 12.81
N ALA A 10 -15.79 21.17 12.26
CA ALA A 10 -16.61 20.14 11.64
C ALA A 10 -15.86 19.51 10.46
N ALA A 11 -16.04 18.21 10.26
CA ALA A 11 -15.52 17.51 9.09
C ALA A 11 -16.16 18.12 7.82
N VAL A 12 -15.33 18.45 6.84
CA VAL A 12 -15.80 18.98 5.56
C VAL A 12 -15.68 17.87 4.51
N SER A 13 -16.75 17.68 3.75
CA SER A 13 -16.72 16.81 2.57
C SER A 13 -16.30 17.64 1.37
N ALA A 14 -15.40 17.11 0.56
CA ALA A 14 -14.92 17.75 -0.65
C ALA A 14 -14.68 16.68 -1.72
N CYS A 15 -14.78 17.08 -2.99
CA CYS A 15 -14.31 16.28 -4.13
C CYS A 15 -12.96 16.78 -4.65
N ILE A 16 -12.64 18.05 -4.38
CA ILE A 16 -11.41 18.75 -4.74
C ILE A 16 -10.94 19.49 -3.48
N LEU A 17 -9.69 19.28 -3.06
CA LEU A 17 -9.17 19.84 -1.81
C LEU A 17 -9.00 21.36 -1.87
N GLN A 18 -8.73 21.90 -3.05
CA GLN A 18 -8.62 23.34 -3.26
C GLN A 18 -9.91 24.12 -2.90
N GLU A 19 -11.08 23.47 -2.95
CA GLU A 19 -12.36 24.09 -2.56
C GLU A 19 -12.42 24.42 -1.06
N VAL A 20 -11.67 23.69 -0.23
CA VAL A 20 -11.62 23.85 1.23
C VAL A 20 -10.30 24.44 1.72
N SER A 21 -9.50 24.99 0.79
CA SER A 21 -8.19 25.59 1.07
C SER A 21 -8.30 26.72 2.10
N LYS A 22 -9.31 27.59 1.99
CA LYS A 22 -9.50 28.74 2.90
C LYS A 22 -9.71 28.30 4.35
N GLU A 23 -10.51 27.26 4.56
CA GLU A 23 -10.76 26.65 5.85
C GLU A 23 -9.48 25.99 6.38
N ALA A 24 -8.79 25.23 5.52
CA ALA A 24 -7.52 24.58 5.84
C ALA A 24 -6.43 25.59 6.26
N LEU A 25 -6.42 26.79 5.67
CA LEU A 25 -5.51 27.88 6.04
C LEU A 25 -5.63 28.32 7.49
N THR A 26 -6.83 28.24 8.07
CA THR A 26 -7.07 28.59 9.48
C THR A 26 -6.65 27.50 10.47
N CYS A 27 -6.28 26.32 9.97
CA CYS A 27 -5.95 25.15 10.76
C CYS A 27 -4.44 24.94 10.89
N SER A 28 -4.02 24.37 12.03
CA SER A 28 -2.62 23.95 12.26
C SER A 28 -2.36 22.52 11.78
N VAL A 29 -3.37 21.66 11.82
CA VAL A 29 -3.29 20.25 11.41
C VAL A 29 -4.45 19.94 10.48
N ILE A 30 -4.18 19.21 9.40
CA ILE A 30 -5.13 18.83 8.36
C ILE A 30 -5.11 17.31 8.23
N GLY A 31 -6.27 16.66 8.39
CA GLY A 31 -6.43 15.23 8.13
C GLY A 31 -7.28 14.98 6.90
N ILE A 32 -6.72 14.29 5.92
CA ILE A 32 -7.38 13.90 4.67
C ILE A 32 -7.65 12.41 4.75
N ASP A 33 -8.92 12.04 4.52
CA ASP A 33 -9.37 10.65 4.54
C ASP A 33 -9.77 10.26 3.14
N GLU A 34 -9.54 9.00 2.78
CA GLU A 34 -9.72 8.46 1.42
C GLU A 34 -8.99 9.29 0.35
N GLY A 35 -7.72 9.65 0.65
CA GLY A 35 -6.90 10.55 -0.16
C GLY A 35 -6.81 10.18 -1.64
N GLN A 36 -6.95 8.91 -1.98
CA GLN A 36 -6.84 8.40 -3.35
C GLN A 36 -7.91 8.91 -4.32
N PHE A 37 -9.00 9.48 -3.82
CA PHE A 37 -10.05 10.06 -4.66
C PHE A 37 -9.82 11.55 -4.99
N PHE A 38 -8.80 12.19 -4.41
CA PHE A 38 -8.52 13.61 -4.65
C PHE A 38 -7.45 13.75 -5.74
N PRO A 39 -7.80 14.28 -6.93
CA PRO A 39 -6.82 14.44 -8.02
C PRO A 39 -5.79 15.54 -7.72
N ASP A 40 -6.12 16.49 -6.83
CA ASP A 40 -5.28 17.60 -6.42
C ASP A 40 -4.51 17.34 -5.11
N ILE A 41 -4.46 16.07 -4.65
CA ILE A 41 -3.87 15.68 -3.36
C ILE A 41 -2.40 16.07 -3.23
N VAL A 42 -1.60 15.89 -4.28
CA VAL A 42 -0.16 16.14 -4.24
C VAL A 42 0.12 17.62 -4.05
N ASP A 43 -0.43 18.45 -4.95
CA ASP A 43 -0.23 19.89 -4.93
C ASP A 43 -0.77 20.51 -3.64
N PHE A 44 -1.95 20.06 -3.17
CA PHE A 44 -2.54 20.55 -1.93
C PHE A 44 -1.70 20.19 -0.70
N CYS A 45 -1.24 18.94 -0.57
CA CYS A 45 -0.45 18.53 0.58
C CYS A 45 0.88 19.27 0.64
N GLU A 46 1.57 19.40 -0.50
CA GLU A 46 2.84 20.11 -0.60
C GLU A 46 2.67 21.60 -0.27
N GLU A 47 1.65 22.25 -0.82
CA GLU A 47 1.35 23.66 -0.52
C GLU A 47 1.10 23.87 0.98
N MET A 48 0.23 23.04 1.58
CA MET A 48 -0.16 23.19 2.99
C MET A 48 1.00 22.87 3.94
N ALA A 49 1.81 21.85 3.65
CA ALA A 49 2.99 21.50 4.43
C ALA A 49 4.04 22.62 4.40
N ASN A 50 4.31 23.20 3.21
CA ASN A 50 5.23 24.32 3.05
C ASN A 50 4.77 25.60 3.79
N GLN A 51 3.47 25.73 4.06
CA GLN A 51 2.92 26.79 4.90
C GLN A 51 2.99 26.49 6.41
N GLY A 52 3.70 25.43 6.80
CA GLY A 52 3.94 25.05 8.19
C GLY A 52 2.80 24.27 8.84
N LYS A 53 1.90 23.68 8.05
CA LYS A 53 0.81 22.84 8.55
C LYS A 53 1.23 21.39 8.65
N THR A 54 0.71 20.68 9.64
CA THR A 54 0.85 19.22 9.70
C THR A 54 -0.25 18.57 8.86
N VAL A 55 0.10 17.88 7.78
CA VAL A 55 -0.86 17.20 6.90
C VAL A 55 -0.75 15.68 7.12
N ILE A 56 -1.88 15.04 7.42
CA ILE A 56 -1.97 13.59 7.63
C ILE A 56 -2.94 13.03 6.60
N VAL A 57 -2.47 12.09 5.77
CA VAL A 57 -3.26 11.48 4.70
C VAL A 57 -3.48 10.00 4.98
N ALA A 58 -4.74 9.58 5.08
CA ALA A 58 -5.14 8.19 5.01
C ALA A 58 -5.60 7.89 3.58
N ALA A 59 -4.99 6.89 2.93
CA ALA A 59 -5.32 6.53 1.57
C ALA A 59 -4.98 5.06 1.26
N LEU A 60 -5.62 4.53 0.22
CA LEU A 60 -5.25 3.25 -0.38
C LEU A 60 -4.02 3.43 -1.29
N ASP A 61 -2.99 2.62 -1.07
CA ASP A 61 -1.79 2.61 -1.92
C ASP A 61 -2.01 1.88 -3.25
N GLY A 62 -3.02 1.02 -3.32
CA GLY A 62 -3.33 0.26 -4.52
C GLY A 62 -4.81 -0.05 -4.73
N THR A 63 -5.19 -0.15 -6.00
CA THR A 63 -6.51 -0.56 -6.49
C THR A 63 -6.74 -2.06 -6.25
N PHE A 64 -7.96 -2.53 -6.55
CA PHE A 64 -8.29 -3.97 -6.53
C PHE A 64 -7.42 -4.82 -7.47
N GLN A 65 -6.75 -4.19 -8.44
CA GLN A 65 -5.79 -4.84 -9.37
C GLN A 65 -4.35 -4.77 -8.87
N ARG A 66 -4.10 -4.20 -7.68
CA ARG A 66 -2.77 -3.95 -7.09
C ARG A 66 -1.89 -3.03 -7.94
N LYS A 67 -2.52 -2.10 -8.66
CA LYS A 67 -1.87 -0.95 -9.31
C LYS A 67 -1.99 0.26 -8.41
N ALA A 68 -1.09 1.24 -8.54
CA ALA A 68 -1.19 2.53 -7.86
C ALA A 68 -2.60 3.12 -7.97
N PHE A 69 -3.13 3.66 -6.88
CA PHE A 69 -4.45 4.29 -6.85
C PHE A 69 -4.28 5.81 -6.93
N GLY A 70 -4.73 6.39 -8.05
CA GLY A 70 -4.61 7.82 -8.29
C GLY A 70 -3.14 8.28 -8.18
N ASP A 71 -2.95 9.46 -7.61
CA ASP A 71 -1.64 10.09 -7.45
C ASP A 71 -1.04 9.94 -6.05
N ILE A 72 -1.59 9.05 -5.21
CA ILE A 72 -1.16 8.90 -3.80
C ILE A 72 0.30 8.53 -3.66
N LEU A 73 0.84 7.70 -4.55
CA LEU A 73 2.24 7.30 -4.45
C LEU A 73 3.20 8.46 -4.76
N ASN A 74 2.74 9.53 -5.39
CA ASN A 74 3.55 10.73 -5.64
C ASN A 74 3.78 11.55 -4.36
N LEU A 75 2.99 11.33 -3.29
CA LEU A 75 3.27 11.91 -1.96
C LEU A 75 4.46 11.25 -1.26
N VAL A 76 4.78 9.99 -1.58
CA VAL A 76 5.86 9.25 -0.89
C VAL A 76 7.21 9.97 -0.89
N PRO A 77 7.70 10.56 -1.99
CA PRO A 77 8.95 11.34 -1.97
C PRO A 77 8.85 12.68 -1.24
N LEU A 78 7.64 13.20 -1.01
CA LEU A 78 7.39 14.49 -0.34
C LEU A 78 7.14 14.32 1.16
N ALA A 79 6.64 13.17 1.57
CA ALA A 79 6.23 12.90 2.94
C ALA A 79 7.40 12.63 3.90
N GLU A 80 7.36 13.22 5.09
CA GLU A 80 8.33 12.94 6.15
C GLU A 80 8.15 11.54 6.76
N SER A 81 6.95 10.97 6.70
CA SER A 81 6.62 9.66 7.26
C SER A 81 5.57 8.94 6.42
N VAL A 82 5.85 7.67 6.09
CA VAL A 82 4.93 6.78 5.36
C VAL A 82 4.83 5.46 6.11
N VAL A 83 3.61 5.04 6.44
CA VAL A 83 3.32 3.75 7.08
C VAL A 83 2.26 3.02 6.27
N LYS A 84 2.56 1.79 5.86
CA LYS A 84 1.58 0.89 5.25
C LYS A 84 0.99 -0.03 6.31
N LEU A 85 -0.31 0.10 6.54
CA LEU A 85 -1.03 -0.75 7.49
C LEU A 85 -1.43 -2.08 6.84
N ASN A 86 -1.48 -3.13 7.66
CA ASN A 86 -2.00 -4.44 7.28
C ASN A 86 -3.37 -4.67 7.93
N ALA A 87 -4.26 -5.35 7.21
CA ALA A 87 -5.54 -5.84 7.72
C ALA A 87 -5.43 -7.33 8.09
N VAL A 88 -6.54 -7.92 8.55
CA VAL A 88 -6.70 -9.38 8.66
C VAL A 88 -7.30 -9.90 7.36
N CYS A 89 -6.78 -11.02 6.85
CA CYS A 89 -7.27 -11.67 5.65
C CYS A 89 -8.62 -12.33 5.90
N MET A 90 -9.64 -11.96 5.13
CA MET A 90 -11.00 -12.50 5.26
C MET A 90 -11.14 -13.96 4.79
N GLU A 91 -10.11 -14.54 4.16
CA GLU A 91 -10.13 -15.92 3.65
C GLU A 91 -9.35 -16.90 4.55
N CYS A 92 -8.22 -16.47 5.08
CA CYS A 92 -7.30 -17.35 5.83
C CYS A 92 -6.82 -16.77 7.17
N TYR A 93 -7.35 -15.61 7.58
CA TYR A 93 -7.11 -14.98 8.89
C TYR A 93 -5.66 -14.59 9.22
N ARG A 94 -4.74 -14.65 8.24
CA ARG A 94 -3.38 -14.10 8.32
C ARG A 94 -3.36 -12.61 7.98
N GLU A 95 -2.20 -11.97 8.06
CA GLU A 95 -2.05 -10.57 7.60
C GLU A 95 -2.41 -10.40 6.12
N ALA A 96 -3.17 -9.34 5.84
CA ALA A 96 -3.63 -8.95 4.51
C ALA A 96 -3.09 -7.58 4.13
N ALA A 97 -2.50 -7.50 2.95
CA ALA A 97 -1.87 -6.28 2.43
C ALA A 97 -2.54 -5.76 1.15
N TYR A 98 -3.63 -6.41 0.71
CA TYR A 98 -4.31 -6.09 -0.54
C TYR A 98 -5.82 -6.13 -0.33
N THR A 99 -6.52 -5.37 -1.17
CA THR A 99 -7.98 -5.40 -1.28
C THR A 99 -8.35 -6.14 -2.56
N GLN A 100 -9.24 -7.11 -2.46
CA GLN A 100 -9.76 -7.87 -3.59
C GLN A 100 -11.25 -7.55 -3.79
N ARG A 101 -11.63 -7.20 -5.01
CA ARG A 101 -13.04 -7.03 -5.39
C ARG A 101 -13.71 -8.40 -5.54
N LEU A 102 -14.95 -8.52 -5.06
CA LEU A 102 -15.78 -9.71 -5.15
C LEU A 102 -16.61 -9.77 -6.45
N GLY A 103 -17.05 -8.60 -6.94
CA GLY A 103 -17.81 -8.48 -8.18
C GLY A 103 -16.94 -8.48 -9.46
N THR A 104 -17.60 -8.38 -10.61
CA THR A 104 -16.97 -8.44 -11.95
C THR A 104 -16.79 -7.06 -12.60
N GLU A 105 -17.14 -5.99 -11.89
CA GLU A 105 -16.99 -4.62 -12.34
C GLU A 105 -15.51 -4.32 -12.61
N LYS A 106 -15.23 -3.61 -13.70
CA LYS A 106 -13.87 -3.27 -14.12
C LYS A 106 -13.43 -1.87 -13.72
N GLU A 107 -14.37 -1.00 -13.41
CA GLU A 107 -14.11 0.38 -13.01
C GLU A 107 -13.26 0.46 -11.74
N VAL A 108 -12.27 1.35 -11.70
CA VAL A 108 -11.41 1.46 -10.51
C VAL A 108 -12.21 1.95 -9.32
N GLU A 109 -13.04 2.95 -9.53
CA GLU A 109 -13.87 3.57 -8.50
C GLU A 109 -15.23 2.89 -8.41
N VAL A 110 -15.38 1.99 -7.45
CA VAL A 110 -16.69 1.44 -7.07
C VAL A 110 -16.81 1.55 -5.56
N ILE A 111 -17.68 2.44 -5.10
CA ILE A 111 -17.93 2.64 -3.66
C ILE A 111 -18.62 1.39 -3.10
N GLY A 112 -18.10 0.88 -1.99
CA GLY A 112 -18.62 -0.29 -1.28
C GLY A 112 -17.71 -0.68 -0.13
N GLY A 113 -18.23 -1.46 0.80
CA GLY A 113 -17.50 -1.95 1.96
C GLY A 113 -17.17 -3.43 1.82
N ALA A 114 -17.35 -4.17 2.91
CA ALA A 114 -17.10 -5.62 2.98
C ALA A 114 -18.00 -6.43 2.03
N ASP A 115 -19.12 -5.88 1.58
CA ASP A 115 -20.03 -6.48 0.59
C ASP A 115 -19.42 -6.55 -0.81
N LYS A 116 -18.48 -5.65 -1.14
CA LYS A 116 -17.81 -5.60 -2.45
C LYS A 116 -16.34 -5.96 -2.40
N TYR A 117 -15.71 -5.84 -1.23
CA TYR A 117 -14.26 -5.95 -1.09
C TYR A 117 -13.85 -6.79 0.11
N HIS A 118 -12.90 -7.69 -0.10
CA HIS A 118 -12.23 -8.42 0.97
C HIS A 118 -10.78 -7.98 1.10
N SER A 119 -10.32 -7.79 2.34
CA SER A 119 -8.88 -7.74 2.63
C SER A 119 -8.29 -9.14 2.49
N VAL A 120 -7.24 -9.30 1.69
CA VAL A 120 -6.63 -10.59 1.38
C VAL A 120 -5.12 -10.59 1.47
N CYS A 121 -4.57 -11.73 1.89
CA CYS A 121 -3.14 -11.98 1.81
C CYS A 121 -2.72 -12.28 0.35
N ARG A 122 -1.42 -12.29 0.09
CA ARG A 122 -0.87 -12.55 -1.26
C ARG A 122 -1.37 -13.86 -1.87
N GLN A 123 -1.47 -14.91 -1.07
CA GLN A 123 -1.87 -16.23 -1.56
C GLN A 123 -3.35 -16.25 -1.95
N CYS A 124 -4.23 -15.78 -1.06
CA CYS A 124 -5.68 -15.78 -1.29
C CYS A 124 -6.07 -14.86 -2.46
N TYR A 125 -5.35 -13.75 -2.66
CA TYR A 125 -5.56 -12.86 -3.81
C TYR A 125 -5.50 -13.59 -5.16
N PHE A 126 -4.52 -14.49 -5.34
CA PHE A 126 -4.34 -15.23 -6.59
C PHE A 126 -5.17 -16.52 -6.67
N GLN A 127 -5.57 -17.11 -5.54
CA GLN A 127 -6.39 -18.32 -5.53
C GLN A 127 -7.79 -18.11 -6.13
N LYS A 128 -8.40 -16.93 -5.95
CA LYS A 128 -9.72 -16.63 -6.52
C LYS A 128 -9.70 -16.25 -8.01
N GLN A 129 -8.52 -16.09 -8.64
CA GLN A 129 -8.42 -15.73 -10.05
C GLN A 129 -8.43 -16.93 -11.00
N SER A 130 -8.38 -18.17 -10.49
CA SER A 130 -8.65 -19.33 -11.34
C SER A 130 -10.14 -19.38 -11.65
N PRO A 131 -10.56 -19.35 -12.93
CA PRO A 131 -11.96 -19.49 -13.29
C PRO A 131 -12.47 -20.83 -12.73
N SER A 132 -13.54 -20.77 -11.96
CA SER A 132 -14.21 -21.92 -11.37
C SER A 132 -14.77 -22.83 -12.47
N GLY A 133 -13.95 -23.75 -12.96
CA GLY A 133 -14.41 -25.00 -13.57
C GLY A 133 -14.68 -25.99 -12.44
N GLY A 134 -15.94 -26.40 -12.28
CA GLY A 134 -16.29 -27.42 -11.30
C GLY A 134 -15.65 -28.78 -11.62
N LYS A 135 -15.20 -29.49 -10.58
CA LYS A 135 -15.66 -30.84 -10.16
C LYS A 135 -14.79 -31.40 -9.02
N GLU A 136 -15.53 -31.88 -8.01
CA GLU A 136 -15.33 -32.92 -7.00
C GLU A 136 -13.95 -33.62 -6.77
N ASN A 137 -13.58 -33.65 -5.48
CA ASN A 137 -12.96 -34.69 -4.66
C ASN A 137 -12.14 -35.87 -5.27
N ASN A 138 -10.89 -35.92 -4.78
CA ASN A 138 -10.22 -37.02 -4.04
C ASN A 138 -8.95 -37.64 -4.67
N GLN A 139 -8.01 -37.95 -3.75
CA GLN A 139 -6.83 -38.82 -3.84
C GLN A 139 -5.48 -38.24 -4.31
N LEU A 140 -4.62 -38.01 -3.29
CA LEU A 140 -3.21 -38.41 -3.18
C LEU A 140 -2.32 -38.24 -4.42
N LEU A 141 -1.49 -37.20 -4.40
CA LEU A 141 -0.10 -37.32 -4.87
C LEU A 141 0.85 -36.54 -3.94
N ASN A 142 1.69 -37.30 -3.26
CA ASN A 142 2.95 -36.85 -2.69
C ASN A 142 3.78 -36.16 -3.79
N VAL A 143 4.17 -34.90 -3.58
CA VAL A 143 5.39 -34.36 -4.18
C VAL A 143 6.12 -33.58 -3.09
N MET A 144 7.08 -34.27 -2.48
CA MET A 144 8.20 -33.67 -1.77
C MET A 144 8.98 -32.76 -2.71
N ASP A 145 9.49 -31.66 -2.13
CA ASP A 145 10.63 -30.86 -2.59
C ASP A 145 10.57 -30.21 -3.97
N THR A 146 10.39 -28.89 -3.98
CA THR A 146 11.26 -27.92 -4.71
C THR A 146 10.72 -26.49 -4.53
N THR A 147 10.84 -25.90 -3.33
CA THR A 147 10.74 -24.44 -3.20
C THR A 147 12.14 -23.82 -3.27
N PRO A 148 12.32 -22.63 -3.89
CA PRO A 148 13.64 -21.99 -4.06
C PRO A 148 14.31 -21.60 -2.74
N TYR A 149 13.55 -21.62 -1.63
CA TYR A 149 13.97 -21.16 -0.31
C TYR A 149 15.10 -22.02 0.28
N ASN A 150 15.17 -23.32 -0.04
CA ASN A 150 16.18 -24.23 0.51
C ASN A 150 17.57 -24.11 -0.14
N ASN A 151 17.70 -23.39 -1.25
CA ASN A 151 19.00 -23.22 -1.92
C ASN A 151 19.89 -22.14 -1.30
N ILE A 152 19.34 -21.28 -0.45
CA ILE A 152 20.10 -20.18 0.19
C ILE A 152 20.91 -20.69 1.39
N LEU A 153 20.42 -21.71 2.10
CA LEU A 153 21.07 -22.26 3.29
C LEU A 153 22.25 -23.19 2.98
N LYS A 154 22.26 -23.86 1.81
CA LYS A 154 23.38 -24.74 1.42
C LYS A 154 24.64 -23.99 0.98
N ARG A 155 24.53 -22.74 0.50
CA ARG A 155 25.66 -21.92 0.04
C ARG A 155 26.54 -21.35 1.17
N LYS A 156 26.10 -21.39 2.44
CA LYS A 156 26.89 -20.88 3.58
C LYS A 156 27.94 -21.86 4.12
N SER A 157 27.97 -23.11 3.64
CA SER A 157 28.88 -24.16 4.16
C SER A 157 30.21 -24.32 3.39
N GLN A 158 30.45 -23.56 2.33
CA GLN A 158 31.70 -23.61 1.56
C GLN A 158 32.35 -22.22 1.49
N ARG A 159 33.00 -21.80 2.57
CA ARG A 159 34.00 -20.73 2.52
C ARG A 159 35.37 -21.37 2.70
N THR A 160 36.18 -21.36 1.65
CA THR A 160 37.61 -21.64 1.71
C THR A 160 38.36 -20.43 2.30
N PRO A 161 39.56 -20.63 2.90
CA PRO A 161 40.22 -19.61 3.72
C PRO A 161 40.81 -18.47 2.89
N LEU A 162 40.82 -17.28 3.53
CA LEU A 162 41.37 -16.02 3.05
C LEU A 162 42.88 -16.14 2.75
N THR A 163 43.31 -15.91 1.51
CA THR A 163 44.71 -15.66 1.16
C THR A 163 44.94 -14.18 0.85
N THR A 164 46.08 -13.69 1.28
CA THR A 164 46.48 -12.29 1.46
C THR A 164 47.22 -11.67 0.25
N LEU A 165 46.96 -10.36 0.02
CA LEU A 165 47.83 -9.30 -0.54
C LEU A 165 48.12 -9.29 -2.07
N PRO A 166 48.54 -8.14 -2.69
CA PRO A 166 48.92 -6.84 -2.11
C PRO A 166 48.28 -5.58 -2.74
N HIS A 167 48.60 -4.48 -2.07
CA HIS A 167 48.44 -3.04 -2.34
C HIS A 167 48.78 -2.59 -3.77
N SER A 168 47.92 -1.76 -4.39
CA SER A 168 48.34 -0.68 -5.30
C SER A 168 47.29 0.43 -5.39
N GLN A 169 47.78 1.66 -5.28
CA GLN A 169 47.09 2.94 -5.23
C GLN A 169 46.45 3.36 -6.58
N ASN A 170 45.47 4.28 -6.50
CA ASN A 170 45.27 5.50 -7.33
C ASN A 170 43.77 5.74 -7.60
N MET A 171 43.18 6.76 -6.97
CA MET A 171 43.05 8.18 -7.37
C MET A 171 41.69 8.46 -8.05
N VAL A 172 40.85 9.15 -7.29
CA VAL A 172 40.03 10.32 -7.61
C VAL A 172 39.71 10.58 -9.09
N SER A 173 38.41 10.64 -9.39
CA SER A 173 37.74 11.76 -10.09
C SER A 173 36.26 11.74 -9.73
#